data_AF-A0ABD2V6X3-F1
#
_entry.id   AF-A0ABD2V6X3-F1
#
_cell.length_a   1.000
_cell.length_b   1.000
_cell.length_c   1.000
_cell.angle_alpha   90.00
_cell.angle_beta   90.00
_cell.angle_gamma   90.00
#
_symmetry.space_group_name_H-M   'P 1'
#
loop_
_entity.id
_entity.type
_entity.pdbx_description
1 polymer ?
#
loop_
_entity_poly.entity_id
_entity_poly.type
_entity_poly.pdbx_seq_one_letter_code
_entity_poly.pdbx_strand_id
1 'polypeptide(L)'
;MLERVLSSRRATPVSDDGDEAGDESKTRKHISVATRVTNYVIRTGHLWPCLLIGLVIVLVTSFVYHTRDLVCISASSSDHLSRLRFFGFEGLETDFGSLGVPWCRTKHDRTVEWTTKDLIKGLEEFVPIYETRPIKNNMYGMGFDHSFGLWFITRWLKPELMIESGAFKGHSTWVLRQAMPDTRIISLTPRHPEKYLKKGPAYVDENCTYFAGKDFVDFGNVDWGKVMKKHGIKDRSQVLVFFDDHQNELKRLKQALKAGFRHLVFEDNYDTGTGDHYSFRQMCDQFYIRGGGHSCIKDSDEGRIRARRKKFWEKAVDIDELCGPGEAWWGVRGQMRDDFNHSNKAISYAEHFKNSRFVESVLDVYWELPPVAGPSLTHQTRYDPARASSPIVEDGRYGLFRRLGLSGLEASVFNGYTQMVYLQVSQE
;
A
#
# COMPACT_ATOMS: atom_id res chain seq x y z
N MET A 1 46.86 22.19 -15.27
CA MET A 1 47.72 22.87 -14.26
C MET A 1 47.94 21.90 -13.09
N LEU A 2 48.92 22.23 -12.23
CA LEU A 2 49.12 21.92 -10.80
C LEU A 2 48.10 20.98 -10.09
N GLU A 3 48.47 20.12 -9.12
CA GLU A 3 49.78 19.74 -8.52
C GLU A 3 49.68 18.38 -7.77
N ARG A 4 50.76 17.59 -7.53
CA ARG A 4 51.52 17.37 -6.26
C ARG A 4 50.66 17.16 -4.97
N VAL A 5 51.03 16.47 -3.87
CA VAL A 5 52.23 15.78 -3.28
C VAL A 5 51.72 14.91 -2.07
N LEU A 6 52.32 13.90 -1.41
CA LEU A 6 53.47 12.93 -1.43
C LEU A 6 52.84 11.56 -0.99
N SER A 7 53.40 10.33 -1.01
CA SER A 7 54.75 9.73 -0.97
C SER A 7 55.39 9.49 0.43
N SER A 8 56.24 8.45 0.52
CA SER A 8 57.14 8.03 1.64
C SER A 8 56.50 7.30 2.84
N ARG A 9 57.04 6.22 3.47
CA ARG A 9 58.18 5.24 3.33
C ARG A 9 57.89 4.08 4.34
N ARG A 10 58.52 2.89 4.45
CA ARG A 10 59.63 2.10 3.82
C ARG A 10 59.12 0.62 3.70
N ALA A 11 59.80 -0.48 3.31
CA ALA A 11 61.12 -1.14 3.58
C ALA A 11 61.32 -1.63 5.05
N THR A 12 62.02 -2.75 5.35
CA THR A 12 63.20 -3.40 4.70
C THR A 12 63.22 -4.96 4.94
N PRO A 13 64.20 -5.79 4.49
CA PRO A 13 63.94 -7.13 3.91
C PRO A 13 64.81 -8.30 4.50
N VAL A 14 65.51 -9.08 3.63
CA VAL A 14 66.43 -10.26 3.82
C VAL A 14 65.73 -11.61 3.51
N SER A 15 66.04 -12.46 2.50
CA SER A 15 67.24 -12.92 1.73
C SER A 15 68.12 -13.95 2.48
N ASP A 16 68.33 -15.22 2.10
CA ASP A 16 68.45 -15.93 0.80
C ASP A 16 69.87 -15.86 0.18
N ASP A 17 70.49 -17.04 0.02
CA ASP A 17 71.81 -17.39 -0.55
C ASP A 17 71.75 -18.91 -0.88
N GLY A 18 72.35 -19.48 -1.93
CA GLY A 18 73.15 -18.92 -3.03
C GLY A 18 73.67 -20.03 -3.98
N ASP A 19 74.29 -19.62 -5.09
CA ASP A 19 75.28 -20.35 -5.93
C ASP A 19 74.88 -21.66 -6.66
N GLU A 20 75.38 -22.00 -7.87
CA GLU A 20 76.12 -21.25 -8.91
C GLU A 20 75.84 -21.88 -10.30
N ALA A 21 76.25 -21.25 -11.42
CA ALA A 21 75.94 -21.74 -12.78
C ALA A 21 77.10 -21.56 -13.80
N GLY A 22 77.17 -22.44 -14.82
CA GLY A 22 78.29 -22.49 -15.78
C GLY A 22 77.92 -22.82 -17.24
N ASP A 23 77.69 -21.76 -18.02
CA ASP A 23 77.99 -21.55 -19.46
C ASP A 23 77.37 -22.43 -20.60
N GLU A 24 77.52 -21.93 -21.84
CA GLU A 24 76.78 -22.32 -23.05
C GLU A 24 77.35 -23.52 -23.85
N SER A 25 76.50 -24.15 -24.69
CA SER A 25 76.62 -23.99 -26.17
C SER A 25 75.62 -24.87 -26.97
N LYS A 26 75.65 -24.70 -28.30
CA LYS A 26 74.59 -25.12 -29.25
C LYS A 26 74.84 -26.52 -29.83
N THR A 27 73.76 -27.29 -30.07
CA THR A 27 73.46 -27.88 -31.40
C THR A 27 72.09 -28.57 -31.46
N ARG A 28 71.56 -28.73 -32.68
CA ARG A 28 70.20 -29.25 -32.97
C ARG A 28 70.30 -30.51 -33.83
N LYS A 29 69.83 -31.67 -33.34
CA LYS A 29 69.61 -32.89 -34.14
C LYS A 29 68.23 -33.48 -33.84
N HIS A 30 67.56 -33.98 -34.88
CA HIS A 30 66.23 -34.58 -34.76
C HIS A 30 66.29 -35.98 -34.15
N ILE A 31 65.38 -36.26 -33.22
CA ILE A 31 65.03 -37.61 -32.76
C ILE A 31 63.58 -37.88 -33.19
N SER A 32 63.28 -39.13 -33.53
CA SER A 32 61.95 -39.56 -33.99
C SER A 32 60.83 -39.18 -33.01
N VAL A 33 59.69 -38.77 -33.57
CA VAL A 33 58.51 -38.26 -32.83
C VAL A 33 58.00 -39.28 -31.79
N ALA A 34 58.07 -40.58 -32.10
CA ALA A 34 57.58 -41.65 -31.22
C ALA A 34 58.32 -41.75 -29.86
N THR A 35 59.63 -41.47 -29.83
CA THR A 35 60.49 -41.82 -28.68
C THR A 35 60.35 -40.85 -27.51
N ARG A 36 59.85 -39.61 -27.72
CA ARG A 36 59.56 -38.67 -26.62
C ARG A 36 58.15 -38.80 -26.05
N VAL A 37 57.15 -39.18 -26.86
CA VAL A 37 55.78 -39.41 -26.39
C VAL A 37 55.73 -40.59 -25.41
N THR A 38 56.50 -41.64 -25.68
CA THR A 38 56.48 -42.89 -24.90
C THR A 38 57.04 -42.74 -23.47
N ASN A 39 58.04 -41.86 -23.25
CA ASN A 39 58.77 -41.83 -21.97
C ASN A 39 58.25 -40.84 -20.91
N TYR A 40 57.34 -39.90 -21.22
CA TYR A 40 56.85 -38.97 -20.16
C TYR A 40 55.40 -38.49 -20.30
N VAL A 41 54.48 -39.39 -20.69
CA VAL A 41 53.18 -39.45 -19.98
C VAL A 41 53.40 -39.80 -18.49
N ILE A 42 54.54 -40.45 -18.19
CA ILE A 42 55.01 -41.03 -16.93
C ILE A 42 55.34 -40.01 -15.81
N ARG A 43 54.55 -38.93 -15.67
CA ARG A 43 54.32 -38.30 -14.35
C ARG A 43 53.04 -37.46 -14.28
N THR A 44 52.87 -36.43 -15.12
CA THR A 44 51.85 -35.38 -14.88
C THR A 44 51.16 -34.79 -16.12
N GLY A 45 51.39 -35.34 -17.34
CA GLY A 45 50.92 -34.72 -18.59
C GLY A 45 49.41 -34.72 -18.83
N HIS A 46 48.78 -35.89 -18.95
CA HIS A 46 47.38 -36.00 -19.40
C HIS A 46 46.35 -36.29 -18.30
N LEU A 47 46.78 -36.57 -17.07
CA LEU A 47 45.86 -36.53 -15.92
C LEU A 47 45.35 -35.11 -15.68
N TRP A 48 46.18 -34.07 -15.85
CA TRP A 48 45.82 -32.70 -15.50
C TRP A 48 44.65 -32.13 -16.32
N PRO A 49 44.59 -32.24 -17.67
CA PRO A 49 43.43 -31.77 -18.44
C PRO A 49 42.17 -32.58 -18.15
N CYS A 50 42.27 -33.91 -17.99
CA CYS A 50 41.13 -34.76 -17.69
C CYS A 50 40.59 -34.54 -16.27
N LEU A 51 41.45 -34.26 -15.28
CA LEU A 51 41.05 -33.87 -13.94
C LEU A 51 40.47 -32.46 -13.91
N LEU A 52 41.02 -31.49 -14.67
CA LEU A 52 40.41 -30.16 -14.80
C LEU A 52 39.03 -30.22 -15.47
N ILE A 53 38.88 -30.97 -16.57
CA ILE A 53 37.58 -31.17 -17.22
C ILE A 53 36.63 -31.92 -16.30
N GLY A 54 37.09 -32.95 -15.60
CA GLY A 54 36.30 -33.68 -14.59
C GLY A 54 35.86 -32.79 -13.43
N LEU A 55 36.74 -31.91 -12.93
CA LEU A 55 36.45 -31.00 -11.83
C LEU A 55 35.54 -29.83 -12.27
N VAL A 56 35.71 -29.31 -13.49
CA VAL A 56 34.77 -28.35 -14.10
C VAL A 56 33.41 -28.99 -14.35
N ILE A 57 33.36 -30.23 -14.82
CA ILE A 57 32.11 -30.98 -14.96
C ILE A 57 31.48 -31.20 -13.59
N VAL A 58 32.22 -31.63 -12.56
CA VAL A 58 31.71 -31.81 -11.19
C VAL A 58 31.22 -30.49 -10.58
N LEU A 59 31.92 -29.38 -10.80
CA LEU A 59 31.48 -28.05 -10.37
C LEU A 59 30.22 -27.61 -11.11
N VAL A 60 30.13 -27.83 -12.43
CA VAL A 60 28.94 -27.50 -13.21
C VAL A 60 27.77 -28.42 -12.86
N THR A 61 27.96 -29.73 -12.69
CA THR A 61 26.88 -30.64 -12.26
C THR A 61 26.47 -30.37 -10.83
N SER A 62 27.39 -30.02 -9.92
CA SER A 62 27.04 -29.63 -8.55
C SER A 62 26.25 -28.31 -8.54
N PHE A 63 26.70 -27.29 -9.29
CA PHE A 63 25.98 -26.03 -9.46
C PHE A 63 24.62 -26.22 -10.13
N VAL A 64 24.50 -27.15 -11.08
CA VAL A 64 23.25 -27.49 -11.78
C VAL A 64 22.32 -28.36 -10.92
N TYR A 65 22.81 -29.29 -10.10
CA TYR A 65 21.96 -30.02 -9.14
C TYR A 65 21.50 -29.11 -8.01
N HIS A 66 22.38 -28.32 -7.38
CA HIS A 66 21.99 -27.33 -6.37
C HIS A 66 21.09 -26.20 -6.89
N THR A 67 20.91 -26.07 -8.21
CA THR A 67 19.90 -25.16 -8.81
C THR A 67 18.74 -25.90 -9.49
N ARG A 68 18.73 -27.24 -9.56
CA ARG A 68 17.75 -28.05 -10.30
C ARG A 68 17.37 -29.39 -9.65
N ASP A 69 17.51 -29.53 -8.34
CA ASP A 69 16.48 -30.15 -7.51
C ASP A 69 15.53 -29.02 -7.05
N LEU A 70 14.74 -28.42 -7.95
CA LEU A 70 13.40 -28.88 -8.34
C LEU A 70 12.53 -29.19 -7.10
N VAL A 71 11.68 -28.28 -6.62
CA VAL A 71 10.48 -27.70 -7.27
C VAL A 71 9.42 -28.77 -7.59
N CYS A 72 8.54 -29.06 -6.61
CA CYS A 72 7.06 -29.05 -6.74
C CYS A 72 6.32 -29.74 -5.56
N ILE A 73 6.26 -29.13 -4.37
CA ILE A 73 5.12 -29.29 -3.45
C ILE A 73 4.73 -27.93 -2.86
N SER A 74 3.56 -27.42 -3.27
CA SER A 74 2.91 -26.19 -2.81
C SER A 74 3.68 -24.87 -2.99
N ALA A 75 2.97 -23.75 -2.90
CA ALA A 75 3.48 -22.42 -3.26
C ALA A 75 3.43 -21.42 -2.08
N SER A 76 4.61 -21.11 -1.51
CA SER A 76 4.84 -19.89 -0.72
C SER A 76 6.34 -19.59 -0.50
N SER A 77 6.64 -18.35 -0.11
CA SER A 77 7.73 -17.97 0.82
C SER A 77 9.22 -18.17 0.47
N SER A 78 9.66 -18.31 -0.79
CA SER A 78 11.09 -18.53 -1.11
C SER A 78 11.95 -17.31 -1.51
N ASP A 79 11.36 -16.14 -1.79
CA ASP A 79 12.05 -15.03 -2.50
C ASP A 79 12.43 -13.81 -1.62
N HIS A 80 12.41 -13.96 -0.29
CA HIS A 80 12.53 -12.84 0.67
C HIS A 80 13.98 -12.48 1.09
N LEU A 81 14.98 -13.32 0.77
CA LEU A 81 16.31 -13.25 1.40
C LEU A 81 17.21 -12.07 0.95
N SER A 82 16.77 -11.24 0.02
CA SER A 82 17.48 -9.99 -0.36
C SER A 82 17.18 -8.80 0.55
N ARG A 83 16.12 -8.85 1.38
CA ARG A 83 15.59 -7.73 2.17
C ARG A 83 16.50 -7.24 3.32
N LEU A 84 17.51 -8.01 3.72
CA LEU A 84 18.05 -7.96 5.08
C LEU A 84 19.20 -6.95 5.38
N ARG A 85 19.73 -6.21 4.40
CA ARG A 85 21.00 -5.45 4.59
C ARG A 85 20.91 -3.93 4.82
N PHE A 86 19.74 -3.30 4.78
CA PHE A 86 19.66 -1.82 4.89
C PHE A 86 19.15 -1.27 6.24
N PHE A 87 18.39 -2.04 7.03
CA PHE A 87 17.70 -1.49 8.23
C PHE A 87 17.77 -2.35 9.51
N GLY A 88 18.51 -3.46 9.54
CA GLY A 88 18.78 -4.21 10.78
C GLY A 88 17.52 -4.77 11.47
N PHE A 89 16.60 -5.35 10.70
CA PHE A 89 15.43 -6.06 11.23
C PHE A 89 15.69 -7.58 11.27
N GLU A 90 16.34 -8.06 12.33
CA GLU A 90 16.32 -9.48 12.68
C GLU A 90 15.00 -9.80 13.41
N GLY A 91 14.00 -10.18 12.62
CA GLY A 91 12.69 -10.65 13.10
C GLY A 91 11.98 -11.35 11.95
N LEU A 92 11.51 -12.57 12.18
CA LEU A 92 10.88 -13.40 11.14
C LEU A 92 9.65 -12.70 10.54
N GLU A 93 9.61 -12.59 9.21
CA GLU A 93 8.44 -12.08 8.48
C GLU A 93 7.32 -13.12 8.50
N THR A 94 6.58 -13.18 9.61
CA THR A 94 5.21 -13.70 9.64
C THR A 94 4.25 -12.53 9.54
N ASP A 95 3.65 -12.31 8.37
CA ASP A 95 2.41 -11.54 8.14
C ASP A 95 2.08 -10.46 9.19
N PHE A 96 2.48 -9.20 8.92
CA PHE A 96 2.18 -8.01 9.74
C PHE A 96 2.73 -8.08 11.18
N GLY A 97 4.03 -7.78 11.33
CA GLY A 97 4.74 -7.81 12.60
C GLY A 97 4.02 -7.10 13.76
N SER A 98 3.72 -7.89 14.80
CA SER A 98 3.05 -7.59 16.08
C SER A 98 1.66 -6.95 16.06
N LEU A 99 1.40 -5.93 15.22
CA LEU A 99 0.17 -5.13 15.30
C LEU A 99 -0.92 -5.56 14.32
N GLY A 100 -0.62 -6.39 13.31
CA GLY A 100 -1.59 -6.82 12.30
C GLY A 100 -2.28 -5.68 11.52
N VAL A 101 -3.29 -6.04 10.72
CA VAL A 101 -4.20 -5.08 10.09
C VAL A 101 -5.63 -5.43 10.51
N PRO A 102 -6.32 -4.58 11.28
CA PRO A 102 -7.71 -4.84 11.66
C PRO A 102 -8.61 -4.75 10.42
N TRP A 103 -9.62 -5.61 10.37
CA TRP A 103 -10.59 -5.68 9.28
C TRP A 103 -11.96 -6.07 9.82
N CYS A 104 -13.04 -5.65 9.16
CA CYS A 104 -14.39 -6.05 9.53
C CYS A 104 -14.74 -7.41 8.92
N ARG A 105 -15.17 -8.37 9.76
CA ARG A 105 -15.76 -9.62 9.28
C ARG A 105 -17.03 -9.33 8.49
N THR A 106 -17.30 -10.13 7.47
CA THR A 106 -18.50 -10.07 6.65
C THR A 106 -19.41 -11.28 6.93
N LYS A 107 -20.69 -11.18 6.60
CA LYS A 107 -21.69 -12.26 6.87
C LYS A 107 -21.31 -13.62 6.29
N HIS A 108 -20.53 -13.62 5.20
CA HIS A 108 -20.39 -14.75 4.27
C HIS A 108 -18.95 -14.93 3.76
N ASP A 109 -17.96 -14.30 4.41
CA ASP A 109 -16.55 -14.26 3.99
C ASP A 109 -16.32 -13.90 2.51
N ARG A 110 -17.23 -13.11 1.92
CA ARG A 110 -17.10 -12.65 0.53
C ARG A 110 -16.07 -11.52 0.45
N THR A 111 -15.27 -11.59 -0.60
CA THR A 111 -14.30 -10.57 -1.01
C THR A 111 -14.70 -9.97 -2.36
N VAL A 112 -13.95 -8.97 -2.82
CA VAL A 112 -14.09 -8.36 -4.14
C VAL A 112 -13.67 -9.30 -5.27
N GLU A 113 -14.23 -9.10 -6.46
CA GLU A 113 -13.95 -9.92 -7.64
C GLU A 113 -12.64 -9.56 -8.34
N TRP A 114 -12.11 -8.35 -8.10
CA TRP A 114 -10.91 -7.83 -8.77
C TRP A 114 -9.61 -8.27 -8.11
N THR A 115 -8.57 -8.48 -8.91
CA THR A 115 -7.24 -8.93 -8.47
C THR A 115 -6.19 -7.83 -8.57
N THR A 116 -5.00 -8.06 -8.01
CA THR A 116 -3.83 -7.18 -8.19
C THR A 116 -3.47 -6.97 -9.68
N LYS A 117 -3.79 -7.91 -10.57
CA LYS A 117 -3.57 -7.74 -12.02
C LYS A 117 -4.51 -6.69 -12.62
N ASP A 118 -5.76 -6.68 -12.18
CA ASP A 118 -6.77 -5.71 -12.60
C ASP A 118 -6.43 -4.32 -12.06
N LEU A 119 -5.97 -4.23 -10.80
CA LEU A 119 -5.45 -3.00 -10.22
C LEU A 119 -4.24 -2.45 -10.99
N ILE A 120 -3.28 -3.31 -11.37
CA ILE A 120 -2.13 -2.92 -12.21
C ILE A 120 -2.58 -2.39 -13.57
N LYS A 121 -3.53 -3.05 -14.24
CA LYS A 121 -4.13 -2.55 -15.51
C LYS A 121 -4.86 -1.23 -15.29
N GLY A 122 -5.56 -1.08 -14.17
CA GLY A 122 -6.21 0.16 -13.77
C GLY A 122 -5.22 1.31 -13.62
N LEU A 123 -4.01 1.07 -13.11
CA LEU A 123 -2.95 2.07 -13.03
C LEU A 123 -2.40 2.45 -14.42
N GLU A 124 -2.29 1.49 -15.35
CA GLU A 124 -1.91 1.75 -16.76
C GLU A 124 -2.92 2.66 -17.48
N GLU A 125 -4.21 2.56 -17.14
CA GLU A 125 -5.26 3.46 -17.64
C GLU A 125 -5.32 4.80 -16.85
N PHE A 126 -5.15 4.79 -15.53
CA PHE A 126 -5.42 5.95 -14.67
C PHE A 126 -4.28 6.95 -14.51
N VAL A 127 -3.00 6.54 -14.55
CA VAL A 127 -1.87 7.47 -14.38
C VAL A 127 -1.91 8.65 -15.37
N PRO A 128 -2.05 8.45 -16.70
CA PRO A 128 -2.16 9.58 -17.64
C PRO A 128 -3.44 10.41 -17.43
N ILE A 129 -4.53 9.81 -16.95
CA ILE A 129 -5.75 10.55 -16.57
C ILE A 129 -5.44 11.49 -15.39
N TYR A 130 -4.78 11.02 -14.33
CA TYR A 130 -4.43 11.81 -13.16
C TYR A 130 -3.46 12.97 -13.45
N GLU A 131 -2.62 12.85 -14.48
CA GLU A 131 -1.79 13.97 -14.96
C GLU A 131 -2.63 15.12 -15.52
N THR A 132 -3.79 14.83 -16.14
CA THR A 132 -4.68 15.88 -16.68
C THR A 132 -5.46 16.66 -15.61
N ARG A 133 -5.49 16.19 -14.35
CA ARG A 133 -6.34 16.75 -13.27
C ARG A 133 -6.30 18.29 -13.16
N PRO A 134 -7.44 18.97 -12.96
CA PRO A 134 -7.49 20.43 -12.87
C PRO A 134 -6.82 20.97 -11.59
N ILE A 135 -6.85 20.18 -10.51
CA ILE A 135 -6.34 20.56 -9.19
C ILE A 135 -4.98 19.88 -8.98
N LYS A 136 -3.89 20.51 -9.43
CA LYS A 136 -2.55 19.92 -9.31
C LYS A 136 -2.14 19.69 -7.86
N ASN A 137 -2.36 20.68 -6.99
CA ASN A 137 -2.16 20.61 -5.55
C ASN A 137 -3.52 20.49 -4.82
N ASN A 138 -3.90 19.26 -4.45
CA ASN A 138 -5.13 18.99 -3.71
C ASN A 138 -4.93 18.93 -2.17
N MET A 139 -4.03 19.73 -1.60
CA MET A 139 -3.86 19.82 -0.14
C MET A 139 -5.21 19.98 0.59
N TYR A 140 -5.41 19.17 1.64
CA TYR A 140 -6.66 18.96 2.39
C TYR A 140 -7.78 18.19 1.65
N GLY A 141 -7.44 17.33 0.70
CA GLY A 141 -8.35 16.32 0.12
C GLY A 141 -7.55 15.18 -0.52
N MET A 142 -8.25 14.24 -1.17
CA MET A 142 -7.66 13.01 -1.74
C MET A 142 -6.35 13.22 -2.51
N GLY A 143 -5.36 12.36 -2.23
CA GLY A 143 -4.12 12.20 -3.01
C GLY A 143 -4.26 11.23 -4.20
N PHE A 144 -3.14 10.79 -4.78
CA PHE A 144 -3.12 9.86 -5.92
C PHE A 144 -3.82 8.55 -5.59
N ASP A 145 -3.41 7.89 -4.50
CA ASP A 145 -3.84 6.55 -4.13
C ASP A 145 -5.37 6.47 -4.02
N HIS A 146 -5.96 7.36 -3.21
CA HIS A 146 -7.41 7.46 -3.02
C HIS A 146 -8.15 7.88 -4.30
N SER A 147 -7.56 8.76 -5.13
CA SER A 147 -8.11 9.09 -6.45
C SER A 147 -8.15 7.89 -7.39
N PHE A 148 -7.10 7.05 -7.38
CA PHE A 148 -7.05 5.81 -8.15
C PHE A 148 -8.09 4.80 -7.65
N GLY A 149 -8.21 4.62 -6.33
CA GLY A 149 -9.20 3.71 -5.75
C GLY A 149 -10.63 4.09 -6.11
N LEU A 150 -11.02 5.35 -5.91
CA LEU A 150 -12.35 5.83 -6.28
C LEU A 150 -12.63 5.67 -7.78
N TRP A 151 -11.66 6.00 -8.63
CA TRP A 151 -11.77 5.76 -10.08
C TRP A 151 -11.98 4.28 -10.39
N PHE A 152 -11.11 3.41 -9.87
CA PHE A 152 -11.11 1.98 -10.16
C PHE A 152 -12.40 1.28 -9.71
N ILE A 153 -12.85 1.53 -8.48
CA ILE A 153 -14.11 0.97 -7.94
C ILE A 153 -15.29 1.42 -8.83
N THR A 154 -15.32 2.70 -9.21
CA THR A 154 -16.36 3.25 -10.08
C THR A 154 -16.33 2.64 -11.49
N ARG A 155 -15.14 2.43 -12.07
CA ARG A 155 -14.92 1.76 -13.36
C ARG A 155 -15.34 0.28 -13.35
N TRP A 156 -15.16 -0.40 -12.22
CA TRP A 156 -15.54 -1.80 -12.06
C TRP A 156 -17.07 -1.95 -11.96
N LEU A 157 -17.68 -1.20 -11.03
CA LEU A 157 -19.11 -1.29 -10.71
C LEU A 157 -20.03 -0.72 -11.80
N LYS A 158 -19.58 0.32 -12.55
CA LYS A 158 -20.33 0.97 -13.64
C LYS A 158 -21.77 1.39 -13.24
N PRO A 159 -21.94 2.16 -12.15
CA PRO A 159 -23.26 2.50 -11.62
C PRO A 159 -24.11 3.35 -12.57
N GLU A 160 -25.44 3.26 -12.47
CA GLU A 160 -26.39 4.15 -13.18
C GLU A 160 -26.38 5.59 -12.62
N LEU A 161 -25.94 5.75 -11.37
CA LEU A 161 -25.87 7.02 -10.65
C LEU A 161 -24.72 7.01 -9.64
N MET A 162 -23.99 8.12 -9.56
CA MET A 162 -22.94 8.34 -8.57
C MET A 162 -23.42 9.41 -7.57
N ILE A 163 -23.32 9.12 -6.28
CA ILE A 163 -23.60 10.07 -5.19
C ILE A 163 -22.28 10.36 -4.47
N GLU A 164 -22.00 11.62 -4.24
CA GLU A 164 -20.86 12.14 -3.49
C GLU A 164 -21.40 12.93 -2.29
N SER A 165 -20.84 12.70 -1.10
CA SER A 165 -21.10 13.49 0.10
C SER A 165 -19.77 13.99 0.61
N GLY A 166 -19.53 15.30 0.49
CA GLY A 166 -18.20 15.90 0.60
C GLY A 166 -17.56 16.08 -0.78
N ALA A 167 -17.48 17.33 -1.25
CA ALA A 167 -16.91 17.66 -2.56
C ALA A 167 -15.66 18.55 -2.49
N PHE A 168 -15.53 19.34 -1.41
CA PHE A 168 -14.47 20.33 -1.21
C PHE A 168 -14.20 21.21 -2.46
N LYS A 169 -13.08 21.00 -3.16
CA LYS A 169 -12.68 21.71 -4.39
C LYS A 169 -13.24 21.07 -5.69
N GLY A 170 -13.94 19.96 -5.61
CA GLY A 170 -14.47 19.17 -6.74
C GLY A 170 -13.51 18.12 -7.31
N HIS A 171 -12.44 17.76 -6.59
CA HIS A 171 -11.44 16.79 -7.10
C HIS A 171 -12.00 15.37 -7.20
N SER A 172 -12.69 14.90 -6.17
CA SER A 172 -13.48 13.65 -6.18
C SER A 172 -14.54 13.65 -7.28
N THR A 173 -15.27 14.76 -7.45
CA THR A 173 -16.26 14.92 -8.52
C THR A 173 -15.63 14.78 -9.91
N TRP A 174 -14.41 15.33 -10.10
CA TRP A 174 -13.62 15.15 -11.32
C TRP A 174 -13.21 13.69 -11.53
N VAL A 175 -12.72 13.01 -10.49
CA VAL A 175 -12.37 11.58 -10.53
C VAL A 175 -13.56 10.71 -10.94
N LEU A 176 -14.74 10.94 -10.38
CA LEU A 176 -15.99 10.26 -10.75
C LEU A 176 -16.37 10.51 -12.22
N ARG A 177 -16.25 11.76 -12.70
CA ARG A 177 -16.47 12.10 -14.11
C ARG A 177 -15.46 11.43 -15.05
N GLN A 178 -14.20 11.27 -14.65
CA GLN A 178 -13.19 10.51 -15.42
C GLN A 178 -13.43 9.00 -15.40
N ALA A 179 -14.12 8.46 -14.39
CA ALA A 179 -14.48 7.05 -14.34
C ALA A 179 -15.66 6.75 -15.28
N MET A 180 -16.72 7.57 -15.23
CA MET A 180 -17.96 7.35 -15.97
C MET A 180 -18.46 8.66 -16.64
N PRO A 181 -17.90 9.02 -17.82
CA PRO A 181 -18.12 10.32 -18.47
C PRO A 181 -19.57 10.76 -18.64
N ASP A 182 -20.49 9.84 -18.97
CA ASP A 182 -21.92 10.16 -19.21
C ASP A 182 -22.82 9.97 -17.99
N THR A 183 -22.31 9.39 -16.90
CA THR A 183 -23.13 9.00 -15.73
C THR A 183 -23.48 10.20 -14.85
N ARG A 184 -24.69 10.24 -14.33
CA ARG A 184 -25.15 11.38 -13.52
C ARG A 184 -24.42 11.40 -12.17
N ILE A 185 -24.06 12.59 -11.71
CA ILE A 185 -23.50 12.81 -10.37
C ILE A 185 -24.50 13.62 -9.54
N ILE A 186 -24.64 13.25 -8.26
CA ILE A 186 -25.28 14.07 -7.24
C ILE A 186 -24.21 14.35 -6.17
N SER A 187 -23.98 15.62 -5.85
CA SER A 187 -22.94 16.03 -4.90
C SER A 187 -23.55 16.84 -3.76
N LEU A 188 -23.42 16.33 -2.54
CA LEU A 188 -23.86 17.00 -1.31
C LEU A 188 -22.65 17.71 -0.70
N THR A 189 -22.68 19.04 -0.59
CA THR A 189 -21.58 19.80 0.00
C THR A 189 -22.06 21.10 0.63
N PRO A 190 -21.70 21.42 1.89
CA PRO A 190 -22.05 22.72 2.50
C PRO A 190 -21.58 23.92 1.66
N ARG A 191 -20.50 23.76 0.87
CA ARG A 191 -19.91 24.81 0.05
C ARG A 191 -19.69 24.33 -1.38
N HIS A 192 -20.39 24.96 -2.33
CA HIS A 192 -20.27 24.67 -3.76
C HIS A 192 -18.81 24.85 -4.24
N PRO A 193 -18.23 23.94 -5.06
CA PRO A 193 -16.82 24.02 -5.46
C PRO A 193 -16.44 25.33 -6.19
N GLU A 194 -17.37 25.98 -6.89
CA GLU A 194 -17.15 27.31 -7.50
C GLU A 194 -16.58 28.34 -6.50
N LYS A 195 -16.93 28.22 -5.21
CA LYS A 195 -16.57 29.17 -4.16
C LYS A 195 -15.09 29.04 -3.75
N TYR A 196 -14.35 28.12 -4.38
CA TYR A 196 -12.90 27.94 -4.27
C TYR A 196 -12.12 28.51 -5.48
N LEU A 197 -12.77 28.69 -6.65
CA LEU A 197 -12.13 29.28 -7.85
C LEU A 197 -11.50 30.67 -7.59
N LYS A 198 -12.05 31.42 -6.63
CA LYS A 198 -11.52 32.72 -6.18
C LYS A 198 -10.25 32.63 -5.32
N LYS A 199 -9.82 31.42 -4.93
CA LYS A 199 -8.67 31.15 -4.06
C LYS A 199 -7.60 30.26 -4.73
N GLY A 200 -7.90 29.64 -5.85
CA GLY A 200 -7.02 28.72 -6.56
C GLY A 200 -7.81 27.75 -7.45
N PRO A 201 -7.16 26.71 -8.01
CA PRO A 201 -7.82 25.70 -8.83
C PRO A 201 -8.94 24.97 -8.06
N ALA A 202 -10.07 24.80 -8.73
CA ALA A 202 -11.21 24.00 -8.32
C ALA A 202 -11.90 23.47 -9.58
N TYR A 203 -12.76 22.48 -9.43
CA TYR A 203 -13.54 21.86 -10.51
C TYR A 203 -15.03 21.95 -10.20
N VAL A 204 -15.83 22.23 -11.23
CA VAL A 204 -17.29 22.17 -11.20
C VAL A 204 -17.70 21.32 -12.40
N ASP A 205 -18.51 20.30 -12.17
CA ASP A 205 -19.06 19.47 -13.25
C ASP A 205 -20.42 20.03 -13.70
N GLU A 206 -20.55 20.36 -14.97
CA GLU A 206 -21.76 20.98 -15.53
C GLU A 206 -22.99 20.04 -15.52
N ASN A 207 -22.76 18.72 -15.42
CA ASN A 207 -23.78 17.67 -15.40
C ASN A 207 -23.99 17.07 -13.99
N CYS A 208 -23.49 17.75 -12.95
CA CYS A 208 -23.64 17.36 -11.56
C CYS A 208 -24.80 18.11 -10.89
N THR A 209 -25.66 17.38 -10.19
CA THR A 209 -26.70 17.96 -9.34
C THR A 209 -26.12 18.26 -7.95
N TYR A 210 -25.63 19.48 -7.76
CA TYR A 210 -25.14 19.93 -6.46
C TYR A 210 -26.28 20.34 -5.51
N PHE A 211 -26.32 19.74 -4.32
CA PHE A 211 -27.08 20.24 -3.17
C PHE A 211 -26.12 21.02 -2.28
N ALA A 212 -26.07 22.34 -2.43
CA ALA A 212 -25.00 23.15 -1.85
C ALA A 212 -25.41 24.56 -1.41
N GLY A 213 -24.69 25.12 -0.44
CA GLY A 213 -24.94 26.46 0.08
C GLY A 213 -26.34 26.57 0.71
N LYS A 214 -27.20 27.44 0.16
CA LYS A 214 -28.59 27.59 0.62
C LYS A 214 -29.45 26.34 0.35
N ASP A 215 -29.06 25.54 -0.64
CA ASP A 215 -29.77 24.34 -1.11
C ASP A 215 -29.06 23.06 -0.60
N PHE A 216 -28.14 23.20 0.38
CA PHE A 216 -27.49 22.06 1.03
C PHE A 216 -28.47 21.30 1.93
N VAL A 217 -28.35 19.98 1.91
CA VAL A 217 -29.06 19.05 2.77
C VAL A 217 -28.13 17.88 3.09
N ASP A 218 -28.03 17.51 4.37
CA ASP A 218 -27.24 16.37 4.81
C ASP A 218 -27.76 15.05 4.19
N PHE A 219 -26.84 14.12 3.88
CA PHE A 219 -27.16 12.81 3.30
C PHE A 219 -28.29 12.06 4.05
N GLY A 220 -28.36 12.15 5.37
CA GLY A 220 -29.40 11.51 6.17
C GLY A 220 -30.79 12.16 6.09
N ASN A 221 -30.87 13.38 5.58
CA ASN A 221 -32.07 14.22 5.49
C ASN A 221 -32.61 14.35 4.05
N VAL A 222 -31.90 13.82 3.05
CA VAL A 222 -32.37 13.80 1.65
C VAL A 222 -33.55 12.84 1.50
N ASP A 223 -34.61 13.28 0.81
CA ASP A 223 -35.67 12.40 0.32
C ASP A 223 -35.15 11.57 -0.87
N TRP A 224 -34.44 10.49 -0.55
CA TRP A 224 -33.92 9.55 -1.54
C TRP A 224 -35.01 8.86 -2.37
N GLY A 225 -36.25 8.79 -1.87
CA GLY A 225 -37.39 8.31 -2.66
C GLY A 225 -37.69 9.22 -3.86
N LYS A 226 -37.83 10.52 -3.58
CA LYS A 226 -38.06 11.55 -4.60
C LYS A 226 -36.84 11.78 -5.49
N VAL A 227 -35.62 11.73 -4.95
CA VAL A 227 -34.39 11.92 -5.74
C VAL A 227 -34.15 10.74 -6.69
N MET A 228 -34.24 9.48 -6.25
CA MET A 228 -34.12 8.33 -7.15
C MET A 228 -35.17 8.37 -8.26
N LYS A 229 -36.44 8.67 -7.91
CA LYS A 229 -37.53 8.82 -8.88
C LYS A 229 -37.27 9.95 -9.90
N LYS A 230 -36.75 11.11 -9.47
CA LYS A 230 -36.37 12.22 -10.36
C LYS A 230 -35.26 11.81 -11.35
N HIS A 231 -34.29 11.00 -10.91
CA HIS A 231 -33.14 10.61 -11.73
C HIS A 231 -33.38 9.29 -12.53
N GLY A 232 -34.56 8.69 -12.40
CA GLY A 232 -34.99 7.51 -13.15
C GLY A 232 -34.58 6.16 -12.55
N ILE A 233 -33.87 6.17 -11.42
CA ILE A 233 -33.28 4.97 -10.80
C ILE A 233 -34.37 4.09 -10.19
N LYS A 234 -34.41 2.84 -10.67
CA LYS A 234 -35.35 1.81 -10.19
C LYS A 234 -34.74 0.92 -9.12
N ASP A 235 -33.47 0.54 -9.29
CA ASP A 235 -32.73 -0.30 -8.36
C ASP A 235 -31.60 0.51 -7.70
N ARG A 236 -31.63 0.58 -6.37
CA ARG A 236 -30.62 1.27 -5.56
C ARG A 236 -29.34 0.45 -5.36
N SER A 237 -29.31 -0.80 -5.83
CA SER A 237 -28.07 -1.56 -6.00
C SER A 237 -27.20 -1.03 -7.15
N GLN A 238 -27.78 -0.35 -8.15
CA GLN A 238 -27.04 0.24 -9.26
C GLN A 238 -26.50 1.65 -8.96
N VAL A 239 -26.41 2.02 -7.68
CA VAL A 239 -25.97 3.34 -7.21
C VAL A 239 -24.72 3.18 -6.36
N LEU A 240 -23.67 3.94 -6.70
CA LEU A 240 -22.46 4.08 -5.90
C LEU A 240 -22.58 5.33 -5.03
N VAL A 241 -22.27 5.20 -3.74
CA VAL A 241 -22.19 6.33 -2.80
C VAL A 241 -20.76 6.48 -2.29
N PHE A 242 -20.19 7.67 -2.44
CA PHE A 242 -18.87 8.05 -1.93
C PHE A 242 -19.02 9.08 -0.80
N PHE A 243 -18.28 8.88 0.30
CA PHE A 243 -18.23 9.76 1.47
C PHE A 243 -16.81 10.30 1.71
N ASP A 244 -16.69 11.63 1.72
CA ASP A 244 -15.50 12.46 1.99
C ASP A 244 -15.94 13.70 2.81
N ASP A 245 -16.85 13.47 3.79
CA ASP A 245 -17.55 14.53 4.55
C ASP A 245 -17.19 14.58 6.05
N HIS A 246 -16.22 13.77 6.48
CA HIS A 246 -15.70 13.68 7.85
C HIS A 246 -16.80 13.53 8.92
N GLN A 247 -17.91 12.86 8.55
CA GLN A 247 -18.94 12.42 9.47
C GLN A 247 -18.68 10.96 9.87
N ASN A 248 -19.04 10.61 11.09
CA ASN A 248 -18.96 9.26 11.65
C ASN A 248 -19.52 8.19 10.69
N GLU A 249 -18.69 7.22 10.31
CA GLU A 249 -19.02 6.26 9.25
C GLU A 249 -20.18 5.33 9.65
N LEU A 250 -20.37 5.06 10.94
CA LEU A 250 -21.49 4.26 11.46
C LEU A 250 -22.83 4.96 11.23
N LYS A 251 -22.83 6.28 11.34
CA LYS A 251 -23.97 7.16 11.08
C LYS A 251 -24.28 7.20 9.58
N ARG A 252 -23.26 7.30 8.73
CA ARG A 252 -23.41 7.21 7.26
C ARG A 252 -23.87 5.83 6.79
N LEU A 253 -23.29 4.74 7.29
CA LEU A 253 -23.73 3.36 7.04
C LEU A 253 -25.22 3.16 7.38
N LYS A 254 -25.65 3.58 8.57
CA LYS A 254 -27.06 3.48 8.99
C LYS A 254 -27.99 4.31 8.11
N GLN A 255 -27.56 5.50 7.67
CA GLN A 255 -28.30 6.33 6.72
C GLN A 255 -28.39 5.68 5.33
N ALA A 256 -27.28 5.11 4.82
CA ALA A 256 -27.21 4.48 3.50
C ALA A 256 -28.04 3.18 3.44
N LEU A 257 -27.96 2.35 4.48
CA LEU A 257 -28.82 1.18 4.66
C LEU A 257 -30.31 1.55 4.71
N LYS A 258 -30.68 2.58 5.47
CA LYS A 258 -32.06 3.11 5.51
C LYS A 258 -32.51 3.65 4.14
N ALA A 259 -31.58 4.19 3.36
CA ALA A 259 -31.80 4.62 1.98
C ALA A 259 -31.73 3.46 0.96
N GLY A 260 -31.40 2.23 1.37
CA GLY A 260 -31.37 1.05 0.51
C GLY A 260 -30.21 1.01 -0.49
N PHE A 261 -29.16 1.82 -0.30
CA PHE A 261 -27.94 1.75 -1.12
C PHE A 261 -27.06 0.58 -0.67
N ARG A 262 -26.37 -0.05 -1.62
CA ARG A 262 -25.52 -1.24 -1.36
C ARG A 262 -24.02 -1.03 -1.54
N HIS A 263 -23.61 -0.18 -2.50
CA HIS A 263 -22.21 0.02 -2.83
C HIS A 263 -21.75 1.36 -2.25
N LEU A 264 -20.93 1.28 -1.20
CA LEU A 264 -20.45 2.44 -0.46
C LEU A 264 -18.93 2.50 -0.55
N VAL A 265 -18.36 3.69 -0.71
CA VAL A 265 -16.93 3.95 -0.61
C VAL A 265 -16.73 5.09 0.37
N PHE A 266 -15.74 4.96 1.24
CA PHE A 266 -15.38 5.97 2.23
C PHE A 266 -13.90 6.35 2.11
N GLU A 267 -13.63 7.66 2.08
CA GLU A 267 -12.33 8.26 2.42
C GLU A 267 -12.05 8.09 3.92
N ASP A 268 -10.79 8.29 4.33
CA ASP A 268 -10.39 8.47 5.72
C ASP A 268 -10.88 7.36 6.70
N ASN A 269 -10.78 6.09 6.30
CA ASN A 269 -11.04 4.92 7.16
C ASN A 269 -9.91 4.74 8.20
N TYR A 270 -9.82 5.68 9.13
CA TYR A 270 -8.70 5.90 10.03
C TYR A 270 -8.36 4.71 10.93
N ASP A 271 -7.07 4.52 11.20
CA ASP A 271 -6.60 3.57 12.20
C ASP A 271 -7.02 3.95 13.64
N THR A 272 -6.94 2.99 14.56
CA THR A 272 -7.33 3.15 15.95
C THR A 272 -6.40 4.12 16.70
N GLY A 273 -7.00 5.07 17.44
CA GLY A 273 -6.28 6.14 18.13
C GLY A 273 -6.04 7.42 17.31
N THR A 274 -6.43 7.47 16.03
CA THR A 274 -6.21 8.64 15.14
C THR A 274 -7.47 9.04 14.37
N GLY A 275 -7.38 10.05 13.51
CA GLY A 275 -8.51 10.53 12.70
C GLY A 275 -9.43 11.55 13.38
N ASP A 276 -10.32 12.14 12.59
CA ASP A 276 -11.26 13.17 13.05
C ASP A 276 -12.73 12.72 13.14
N HIS A 277 -13.04 11.51 12.68
CA HIS A 277 -14.33 10.86 12.83
C HIS A 277 -14.17 9.36 13.11
N TYR A 278 -15.22 8.71 13.60
CA TYR A 278 -15.20 7.30 13.99
C TYR A 278 -15.34 6.37 12.77
N SER A 279 -14.32 5.56 12.53
CA SER A 279 -14.15 4.76 11.31
C SER A 279 -14.48 3.26 11.45
N PHE A 280 -14.63 2.53 10.35
CA PHE A 280 -14.89 1.09 10.33
C PHE A 280 -13.71 0.30 10.86
N ARG A 281 -12.47 0.71 10.55
CA ARG A 281 -11.28 0.19 11.23
C ARG A 281 -11.40 0.36 12.74
N GLN A 282 -11.73 1.55 13.23
CA GLN A 282 -11.97 1.77 14.65
C GLN A 282 -13.14 0.96 15.21
N MET A 283 -14.18 0.64 14.43
CA MET A 283 -15.28 -0.23 14.86
C MET A 283 -14.87 -1.69 14.95
N CYS A 284 -14.04 -2.16 14.02
CA CYS A 284 -13.68 -3.56 13.85
C CYS A 284 -12.33 -3.95 14.46
N ASP A 285 -11.56 -2.99 14.97
CA ASP A 285 -10.42 -3.22 15.84
C ASP A 285 -10.90 -3.81 17.17
N GLN A 286 -10.78 -5.13 17.33
CA GLN A 286 -11.32 -5.92 18.43
C GLN A 286 -10.41 -7.12 18.72
N PHE A 287 -10.38 -7.59 19.98
CA PHE A 287 -9.50 -8.68 20.46
C PHE A 287 -9.62 -10.03 19.72
N TYR A 288 -10.70 -10.23 18.96
CA TYR A 288 -10.97 -11.44 18.17
C TYR A 288 -10.66 -11.27 16.66
N ILE A 289 -10.14 -10.11 16.27
CA ILE A 289 -9.65 -9.78 14.93
C ILE A 289 -8.12 -9.83 14.95
N ARG A 290 -7.52 -10.38 13.88
CA ARG A 290 -6.06 -10.46 13.75
C ARG A 290 -5.49 -9.03 13.62
N GLY A 291 -4.78 -8.56 14.65
CA GLY A 291 -4.31 -7.16 14.73
C GLY A 291 -5.31 -6.17 15.31
N GLY A 292 -6.40 -6.66 15.88
CA GLY A 292 -7.33 -5.85 16.68
C GLY A 292 -7.21 -6.15 18.18
N GLY A 293 -7.58 -5.17 18.99
CA GLY A 293 -7.46 -5.21 20.45
C GLY A 293 -6.06 -4.84 20.92
N HIS A 294 -5.96 -3.78 21.73
CA HIS A 294 -4.68 -3.18 22.15
C HIS A 294 -4.50 -3.17 23.67
N SER A 295 -3.25 -3.11 24.12
CA SER A 295 -2.88 -2.94 25.52
C SER A 295 -2.40 -1.52 25.81
N CYS A 296 -2.86 -0.94 26.93
CA CYS A 296 -2.40 0.38 27.39
C CYS A 296 -1.13 0.32 28.26
N ILE A 297 -0.46 -0.83 28.34
CA ILE A 297 0.80 -1.00 29.06
C ILE A 297 1.94 -0.45 28.20
N LYS A 298 2.54 0.67 28.61
CA LYS A 298 3.60 1.37 27.84
C LYS A 298 4.79 0.48 27.49
N ASP A 299 5.24 -0.32 28.45
CA ASP A 299 6.38 -1.23 28.32
C ASP A 299 6.03 -2.61 27.73
N SER A 300 4.83 -2.76 27.15
CA SER A 300 4.49 -3.94 26.35
C SER A 300 5.27 -3.99 25.04
N ASP A 301 5.31 -5.15 24.38
CA ASP A 301 5.94 -5.27 23.06
C ASP A 301 5.19 -4.49 21.97
N GLU A 302 3.86 -4.41 22.08
CA GLU A 302 3.05 -3.46 21.30
C GLU A 302 3.52 -2.02 21.53
N GLY A 303 3.66 -1.58 22.78
CA GLY A 303 4.07 -0.22 23.11
C GLY A 303 5.48 0.13 22.64
N ARG A 304 6.44 -0.78 22.83
CA ARG A 304 7.81 -0.66 22.31
C ARG A 304 7.85 -0.54 20.79
N ILE A 305 7.04 -1.34 20.08
CA ILE A 305 6.99 -1.34 18.63
C ILE A 305 6.31 -0.08 18.11
N ARG A 306 5.15 0.32 18.66
CA ARG A 306 4.49 1.60 18.34
C ARG A 306 5.42 2.79 18.54
N ALA A 307 6.10 2.88 19.69
CA ALA A 307 7.07 3.94 19.99
C ALA A 307 8.33 3.93 19.08
N ARG A 308 8.71 2.78 18.51
CA ARG A 308 9.72 2.71 17.44
C ARG A 308 9.16 3.24 16.11
N ARG A 309 7.94 2.84 15.74
CA ARG A 309 7.31 3.15 14.44
C ARG A 309 6.87 4.62 14.32
N LYS A 310 6.42 5.24 15.42
CA LYS A 310 6.10 6.68 15.52
C LYS A 310 7.22 7.62 15.02
N LYS A 311 8.48 7.16 15.06
CA LYS A 311 9.67 7.92 14.62
C LYS A 311 9.85 7.96 13.10
N PHE A 312 9.06 7.19 12.34
CA PHE A 312 9.19 7.04 10.89
C PHE A 312 7.89 7.34 10.12
N TRP A 313 6.72 7.11 10.74
CA TRP A 313 5.41 7.22 10.08
C TRP A 313 4.53 8.27 10.77
N GLU A 314 3.98 9.21 9.99
CA GLU A 314 3.26 10.40 10.49
C GLU A 314 1.98 10.03 11.27
N LYS A 315 1.18 9.09 10.74
CA LYS A 315 -0.07 8.62 11.34
C LYS A 315 0.08 7.37 12.22
N ALA A 316 1.29 6.85 12.43
CA ALA A 316 1.49 5.89 13.52
C ALA A 316 1.17 6.57 14.85
N VAL A 317 0.61 5.81 15.80
CA VAL A 317 0.30 6.29 17.16
C VAL A 317 1.05 5.47 18.20
N ASP A 318 1.59 6.14 19.21
CA ASP A 318 2.12 5.48 20.41
C ASP A 318 1.04 5.21 21.48
N ILE A 319 1.42 4.61 22.61
CA ILE A 319 0.47 4.24 23.69
C ILE A 319 -0.16 5.46 24.35
N ASP A 320 0.57 6.57 24.47
CA ASP A 320 0.09 7.78 25.16
C ASP A 320 -0.86 8.60 24.28
N GLU A 321 -0.74 8.46 22.96
CA GLU A 321 -1.72 8.92 21.97
C GLU A 321 -2.94 7.99 21.88
N LEU A 322 -2.73 6.67 21.82
CA LEU A 322 -3.76 5.65 21.63
C LEU A 322 -4.75 5.56 22.81
N CYS A 323 -4.23 5.55 24.04
CA CYS A 323 -5.03 5.17 25.21
C CYS A 323 -5.67 6.35 25.94
N GLY A 324 -6.97 6.27 26.17
CA GLY A 324 -7.74 7.18 27.01
C GLY A 324 -7.81 6.79 28.49
N PRO A 325 -8.51 7.58 29.32
CA PRO A 325 -8.80 7.24 30.71
C PRO A 325 -9.50 5.87 30.82
N GLY A 326 -9.12 5.08 31.83
CA GLY A 326 -9.68 3.72 32.00
C GLY A 326 -9.25 2.74 30.92
N GLU A 327 -8.02 2.87 30.41
CA GLU A 327 -7.42 2.01 29.37
C GLU A 327 -8.22 1.99 28.05
N ALA A 328 -8.92 3.09 27.76
CA ALA A 328 -9.78 3.21 26.60
C ALA A 328 -8.99 3.42 25.30
N TRP A 329 -8.48 2.35 24.71
CA TRP A 329 -7.77 2.37 23.41
C TRP A 329 -8.70 2.51 22.20
N TRP A 330 -9.99 2.20 22.34
CA TRP A 330 -10.94 2.12 21.22
C TRP A 330 -11.37 3.49 20.68
N GLY A 331 -11.73 3.52 19.39
CA GLY A 331 -12.07 4.76 18.68
C GLY A 331 -10.87 5.70 18.65
N VAL A 332 -11.03 6.91 19.18
CA VAL A 332 -9.91 7.72 19.64
C VAL A 332 -10.02 7.93 21.15
N ARG A 333 -9.18 7.24 21.93
CA ARG A 333 -9.10 7.39 23.40
C ARG A 333 -10.43 7.17 24.13
N GLY A 334 -11.26 6.25 23.64
CA GLY A 334 -12.61 5.99 24.14
C GLY A 334 -13.71 6.86 23.53
N GLN A 335 -13.38 7.76 22.59
CA GLN A 335 -14.33 8.66 21.94
C GLN A 335 -14.72 8.18 20.54
N MET A 336 -16.02 8.23 20.28
CA MET A 336 -16.63 8.20 18.96
C MET A 336 -16.70 9.64 18.43
N ARG A 337 -15.78 9.97 17.53
CA ARG A 337 -15.68 11.29 16.88
C ARG A 337 -16.68 11.42 15.72
N ASP A 338 -17.12 12.64 15.46
CA ASP A 338 -18.04 13.04 14.40
C ASP A 338 -17.82 14.53 14.05
N ASP A 339 -18.23 14.93 12.84
CA ASP A 339 -18.20 16.32 12.35
C ASP A 339 -16.83 17.01 12.44
N PHE A 340 -15.82 16.49 11.73
CA PHE A 340 -14.44 17.03 11.73
C PHE A 340 -13.85 17.16 13.15
N ASN A 341 -14.10 16.19 14.04
CA ASN A 341 -13.69 16.19 15.45
C ASN A 341 -14.27 17.35 16.30
N HIS A 342 -15.29 18.06 15.83
CA HIS A 342 -16.02 19.04 16.64
C HIS A 342 -17.04 18.37 17.58
N SER A 343 -17.46 17.13 17.30
CA SER A 343 -18.43 16.37 18.10
C SER A 343 -17.84 15.05 18.60
N ASN A 344 -17.49 14.96 19.88
CA ASN A 344 -16.75 13.83 20.45
C ASN A 344 -17.54 13.15 21.57
N LYS A 345 -18.27 12.08 21.24
CA LYS A 345 -19.04 11.31 22.22
C LYS A 345 -18.15 10.24 22.88
N ALA A 346 -17.96 10.30 24.19
CA ALA A 346 -17.38 9.17 24.93
C ALA A 346 -18.30 7.93 24.85
N ILE A 347 -17.74 6.75 24.56
CA ILE A 347 -18.46 5.48 24.48
C ILE A 347 -17.77 4.41 25.33
N SER A 348 -18.54 3.53 25.96
CA SER A 348 -17.98 2.38 26.69
C SER A 348 -17.49 1.29 25.75
N TYR A 349 -16.60 0.41 26.22
CA TYR A 349 -16.18 -0.76 25.45
C TYR A 349 -17.38 -1.63 25.01
N ALA A 350 -18.44 -1.72 25.82
CA ALA A 350 -19.66 -2.44 25.48
C ALA A 350 -20.48 -1.77 24.36
N GLU A 351 -20.55 -0.43 24.31
CA GLU A 351 -21.17 0.29 23.19
C GLU A 351 -20.35 0.14 21.91
N HIS A 352 -19.02 0.26 22.03
CA HIS A 352 -18.07 0.06 20.95
C HIS A 352 -18.14 -1.36 20.35
N PHE A 353 -18.10 -2.40 21.17
CA PHE A 353 -18.29 -3.80 20.74
C PHE A 353 -19.67 -4.00 20.09
N LYS A 354 -20.74 -3.38 20.62
CA LYS A 354 -22.08 -3.43 20.00
C LYS A 354 -22.12 -2.75 18.62
N ASN A 355 -21.37 -1.66 18.43
CA ASN A 355 -21.21 -1.03 17.13
C ASN A 355 -20.48 -1.96 16.15
N SER A 356 -19.42 -2.63 16.60
CA SER A 356 -18.70 -3.66 15.83
C SER A 356 -19.63 -4.80 15.37
N ARG A 357 -20.39 -5.39 16.31
CA ARG A 357 -21.39 -6.45 16.03
C ARG A 357 -22.44 -5.99 15.00
N PHE A 358 -22.89 -4.74 15.07
CA PHE A 358 -23.81 -4.18 14.08
C PHE A 358 -23.18 -4.08 12.68
N VAL A 359 -21.93 -3.61 12.58
CA VAL A 359 -21.21 -3.49 11.30
C VAL A 359 -21.03 -4.87 10.66
N GLU A 360 -20.56 -5.88 11.41
CA GLU A 360 -20.44 -7.25 10.90
C GLU A 360 -21.81 -7.82 10.44
N SER A 361 -22.91 -7.48 11.12
CA SER A 361 -24.28 -7.93 10.74
C SER A 361 -24.89 -7.25 9.51
N VAL A 362 -24.17 -6.35 8.82
CA VAL A 362 -24.66 -5.68 7.59
C VAL A 362 -23.68 -5.70 6.43
N LEU A 363 -22.45 -6.19 6.63
CA LEU A 363 -21.42 -6.29 5.60
C LEU A 363 -21.52 -7.58 4.79
N ASP A 364 -21.73 -7.45 3.48
CA ASP A 364 -21.49 -8.54 2.53
C ASP A 364 -20.00 -8.60 2.14
N VAL A 365 -19.38 -7.43 1.89
CA VAL A 365 -17.96 -7.29 1.50
C VAL A 365 -17.34 -6.11 2.26
N TYR A 366 -16.11 -6.29 2.75
CA TYR A 366 -15.23 -5.25 3.28
C TYR A 366 -13.91 -5.32 2.52
N TRP A 367 -13.51 -4.24 1.83
CA TRP A 367 -12.24 -4.20 1.11
C TRP A 367 -11.57 -2.84 1.25
N GLU A 368 -10.37 -2.82 1.82
CA GLU A 368 -9.51 -1.64 1.85
C GLU A 368 -8.67 -1.58 0.59
N LEU A 369 -8.64 -0.40 -0.02
CA LEU A 369 -7.74 -0.04 -1.11
C LEU A 369 -6.28 -0.14 -0.61
N PRO A 370 -5.42 -1.00 -1.18
CA PRO A 370 -4.01 -1.00 -0.83
C PRO A 370 -3.30 0.28 -1.32
N PRO A 371 -2.20 0.71 -0.67
CA PRO A 371 -1.37 1.79 -1.18
C PRO A 371 -0.89 1.43 -2.60
N VAL A 372 -0.81 2.42 -3.50
CA VAL A 372 -0.47 2.16 -4.91
C VAL A 372 0.96 1.65 -5.05
N ALA A 373 1.87 2.19 -4.25
CA ALA A 373 3.27 1.77 -4.24
C ALA A 373 3.88 1.92 -2.85
N GLY A 374 4.83 1.04 -2.53
CA GLY A 374 5.51 1.03 -1.25
C GLY A 374 6.37 2.27 -0.98
N PRO A 375 6.68 2.59 0.30
CA PRO A 375 7.44 3.79 0.67
C PRO A 375 8.85 3.88 0.05
N SER A 376 9.48 2.77 -0.35
CA SER A 376 10.78 2.77 -1.05
C SER A 376 10.68 3.27 -2.50
N LEU A 377 9.47 3.45 -3.02
CA LEU A 377 9.16 3.94 -4.37
C LEU A 377 8.57 5.35 -4.37
N THR A 378 7.67 5.67 -3.44
CA THR A 378 6.97 6.96 -3.40
C THR A 378 7.49 7.95 -2.36
N HIS A 379 8.35 7.50 -1.43
CA HIS A 379 8.81 8.26 -0.27
C HIS A 379 7.69 8.77 0.67
N GLN A 380 6.48 8.22 0.58
CA GLN A 380 5.38 8.58 1.48
C GLN A 380 5.65 8.08 2.90
N THR A 381 5.47 8.97 3.89
CA THR A 381 5.61 8.67 5.32
C THR A 381 4.28 8.75 6.08
N ARG A 382 3.18 9.12 5.39
CA ARG A 382 1.88 9.37 6.03
C ARG A 382 1.34 8.17 6.80
N TYR A 383 1.26 6.99 6.18
CA TYR A 383 0.72 5.78 6.83
C TYR A 383 1.82 4.87 7.41
N ASP A 384 1.42 3.94 8.28
CA ASP A 384 2.30 2.90 8.82
C ASP A 384 2.14 1.59 8.00
N PRO A 385 3.19 1.08 7.31
CA PRO A 385 3.11 -0.14 6.50
C PRO A 385 2.90 -1.47 7.27
N ALA A 386 2.95 -1.48 8.60
CA ALA A 386 2.52 -2.65 9.38
C ALA A 386 1.00 -2.63 9.65
N ARG A 387 0.35 -1.46 9.51
CA ARG A 387 -1.10 -1.24 9.65
C ARG A 387 -1.77 -1.01 8.28
N ALA A 388 -1.19 -1.46 7.17
CA ALA A 388 -1.80 -1.38 5.84
C ALA A 388 -1.51 -2.65 5.02
N SER A 389 -2.42 -3.01 4.11
CA SER A 389 -2.26 -4.14 3.20
C SER A 389 -1.06 -3.93 2.25
N SER A 390 -0.49 -5.03 1.75
CA SER A 390 0.65 -4.99 0.82
C SER A 390 0.31 -4.14 -0.43
N PRO A 391 1.18 -3.19 -0.81
CA PRO A 391 0.88 -2.24 -1.88
C PRO A 391 0.83 -2.90 -3.26
N ILE A 392 0.11 -2.27 -4.20
CA ILE A 392 -0.11 -2.78 -5.56
C ILE A 392 1.23 -2.92 -6.31
N VAL A 393 2.17 -2.00 -6.07
CA VAL A 393 3.56 -2.07 -6.50
C VAL A 393 4.46 -2.15 -5.26
N GLU A 394 4.95 -3.35 -4.97
CA GLU A 394 5.81 -3.63 -3.81
C GLU A 394 7.14 -2.83 -3.84
N ASP A 395 7.72 -2.62 -2.65
CA ASP A 395 9.04 -2.01 -2.52
C ASP A 395 10.11 -2.74 -3.37
N GLY A 396 11.07 -1.98 -3.89
CA GLY A 396 12.08 -2.50 -4.81
C GLY A 396 11.60 -2.79 -6.24
N ARG A 397 10.29 -2.80 -6.55
CA ARG A 397 9.75 -3.07 -7.90
C ARG A 397 9.88 -1.87 -8.87
N TYR A 398 11.00 -1.14 -8.82
CA TYR A 398 11.29 0.08 -9.58
C TYR A 398 10.99 -0.01 -11.09
N GLY A 399 11.21 -1.17 -11.71
CA GLY A 399 10.90 -1.40 -13.12
C GLY A 399 9.40 -1.36 -13.44
N LEU A 400 8.55 -1.89 -12.56
CA LEU A 400 7.10 -1.81 -12.69
C LEU A 400 6.61 -0.39 -12.39
N PHE A 401 7.11 0.22 -11.31
CA PHE A 401 6.80 1.60 -10.93
C PHE A 401 7.07 2.60 -12.08
N ARG A 402 8.19 2.43 -12.78
CA ARG A 402 8.51 3.22 -13.98
C ARG A 402 7.63 2.87 -15.19
N ARG A 403 7.35 1.59 -15.44
CA ARG A 403 6.48 1.16 -16.56
C ARG A 403 5.08 1.75 -16.46
N LEU A 404 4.55 1.84 -15.25
CA LEU A 404 3.24 2.43 -14.94
C LEU A 404 3.22 3.96 -15.02
N GLY A 405 4.33 4.63 -15.31
CA GLY A 405 4.44 6.10 -15.31
C GLY A 405 4.45 6.74 -13.92
N LEU A 406 4.25 5.99 -12.84
CA LEU A 406 4.17 6.50 -11.46
C LEU A 406 5.42 7.30 -11.05
N SER A 407 6.60 6.98 -11.59
CA SER A 407 7.84 7.73 -11.35
C SER A 407 7.91 9.11 -12.04
N GLY A 408 6.93 9.48 -12.86
CA GLY A 408 6.77 10.82 -13.42
C GLY A 408 5.96 11.76 -12.50
N LEU A 409 5.24 11.22 -11.53
CA LEU A 409 4.40 11.97 -10.61
C LEU A 409 5.23 12.58 -9.46
N GLU A 410 4.89 13.80 -9.05
CA GLU A 410 5.51 14.45 -7.88
C GLU A 410 5.29 13.60 -6.61
N ALA A 411 6.34 13.31 -5.84
CA ALA A 411 6.24 12.47 -4.64
C ALA A 411 5.17 12.97 -3.61
N SER A 412 4.90 14.28 -3.62
CA SER A 412 3.83 14.94 -2.86
C SER A 412 2.44 14.33 -3.07
N VAL A 413 2.12 13.76 -4.25
CA VAL A 413 0.78 13.25 -4.54
C VAL A 413 0.47 11.94 -3.81
N PHE A 414 1.50 11.18 -3.41
CA PHE A 414 1.36 9.92 -2.70
C PHE A 414 1.24 10.12 -1.18
N ASN A 415 1.76 11.22 -0.61
CA ASN A 415 1.70 11.48 0.83
C ASN A 415 0.31 11.97 1.31
N GLY A 416 -0.75 11.34 0.77
CA GLY A 416 -2.16 11.56 1.09
C GLY A 416 -2.88 10.33 1.64
N TYR A 417 -2.33 9.10 1.49
CA TYR A 417 -3.02 7.87 1.89
C TYR A 417 -3.39 7.83 3.39
N THR A 418 -4.67 7.61 3.66
CA THR A 418 -5.29 7.50 5.00
C THR A 418 -6.20 6.27 5.15
N GLN A 419 -6.09 5.34 4.19
CA GLN A 419 -6.97 4.18 4.00
C GLN A 419 -8.33 4.61 3.43
N MET A 420 -8.69 4.00 2.30
CA MET A 420 -10.00 4.11 1.67
C MET A 420 -10.64 2.73 1.68
N VAL A 421 -11.94 2.63 1.96
CA VAL A 421 -12.65 1.35 2.04
C VAL A 421 -13.88 1.30 1.14
N TYR A 422 -14.01 0.20 0.41
CA TYR A 422 -15.22 -0.19 -0.29
C TYR A 422 -16.00 -1.19 0.56
N LEU A 423 -17.29 -0.91 0.75
CA LEU A 423 -18.24 -1.79 1.40
C LEU A 423 -19.34 -2.20 0.42
N GLN A 424 -19.68 -3.49 0.43
CA GLN A 424 -20.98 -3.95 -0.05
C GLN A 424 -21.85 -4.31 1.14
N VAL A 425 -23.07 -3.78 1.20
CA VAL A 425 -23.95 -3.92 2.38
C VAL A 425 -25.34 -4.43 2.05
N SER A 426 -25.90 -5.19 2.98
CA SER A 426 -27.26 -5.73 2.95
C SER A 426 -27.95 -5.62 4.31
N GLN A 427 -29.23 -5.23 4.30
CA GLN A 427 -30.13 -5.62 5.39
C GLN A 427 -30.40 -7.13 5.25
N GLU A 428 -30.57 -7.81 6.39
CA GLU A 428 -31.04 -9.21 6.44
C GLU A 428 -32.55 -9.31 6.13
#